data_AF-A0A3N5XEI2-F1
#
_entry.id   AF-A0A3N5XEI2-F1
#
_cell.length_a   1.000
_cell.length_b   1.000
_cell.length_c   1.000
_cell.angle_alpha   90.00
_cell.angle_beta   90.00
_cell.angle_gamma   90.00
#
_symmetry.space_group_name_H-M   'P 1'
#
loop_
_entity.id
_entity.type
_entity.pdbx_description
1 polymer ?
#
loop_
_entity_poly.entity_id
_entity_poly.type
_entity_poly.pdbx_seq_one_letter_code
_entity_poly.pdbx_strand_id
1 'polypeptide(L)'
;YLNVNKDAGGSITADGWYRTGDLVEQVEESGERYFRITGRSSECINVGGSKVMPHEVEAAVLELDQVADCRAYAVPNAITGQAVAVDVVFREAIDPVEGRRSVLRHCATRLERHKHPVRVEAVSSLPLGARFKRLRRRDGQDGRDAPARLQN
;
A
#
# COMPACT_ATOMS: atom_id res chain seq x y z
N TYR A 1 -12.94 6.98 -21.47
CA TYR A 1 -12.67 5.69 -22.13
C TYR A 1 -13.02 5.81 -23.60
N LEU A 2 -12.04 5.97 -24.49
CA LEU A 2 -12.28 5.72 -25.91
C LEU A 2 -12.23 4.18 -26.10
N ASN A 3 -13.18 3.61 -26.84
CA ASN A 3 -13.20 2.19 -27.22
C ASN A 3 -13.19 1.17 -26.05
N VAL A 4 -13.92 1.42 -24.97
CA VAL A 4 -14.12 0.37 -23.93
C VAL A 4 -15.40 -0.41 -24.21
N ASN A 5 -15.23 -1.73 -24.35
CA ASN A 5 -16.31 -2.69 -24.48
C ASN A 5 -17.22 -2.61 -23.24
N LYS A 6 -18.52 -2.36 -23.43
CA LYS A 6 -19.49 -2.12 -22.35
C LYS A 6 -19.69 -3.32 -21.41
N ASP A 7 -19.19 -4.51 -21.81
CA ASP A 7 -19.50 -5.78 -21.15
C ASP A 7 -18.53 -6.17 -20.03
N ALA A 8 -17.42 -5.44 -19.85
CA ALA A 8 -16.49 -5.66 -18.75
C ALA A 8 -16.80 -4.74 -17.55
N GLY A 9 -17.90 -5.02 -16.83
CA GLY A 9 -18.19 -4.45 -15.50
C GLY A 9 -17.86 -2.96 -15.36
N GLY A 10 -18.37 -2.12 -16.27
CA GLY A 10 -17.87 -0.79 -16.55
C GLY A 10 -17.69 0.14 -15.34
N SER A 11 -16.86 1.17 -15.55
CA SER A 11 -16.65 2.26 -14.59
C SER A 11 -17.91 3.08 -14.31
N ILE A 12 -18.97 2.88 -15.08
CA ILE A 12 -20.28 3.53 -14.91
C ILE A 12 -21.29 2.48 -14.46
N THR A 13 -22.02 2.76 -13.39
CA THR A 13 -23.08 1.89 -12.87
C THR A 13 -24.35 1.98 -13.71
N ALA A 14 -25.28 1.04 -13.53
CA ALA A 14 -26.53 1.00 -14.29
C ALA A 14 -27.40 2.28 -14.10
N ASP A 15 -27.29 2.92 -12.95
CA ASP A 15 -27.95 4.16 -12.56
C ASP A 15 -27.13 5.44 -12.88
N GLY A 16 -26.01 5.31 -13.60
CA GLY A 16 -25.28 6.45 -14.19
C GLY A 16 -24.13 7.02 -13.34
N TRP A 17 -23.79 6.42 -12.20
CA TRP A 17 -22.68 6.88 -11.36
C TRP A 17 -21.32 6.39 -11.86
N TYR A 18 -20.29 7.24 -11.72
CA TYR A 18 -18.91 6.88 -12.02
C TYR A 18 -18.19 6.32 -10.79
N ARG A 19 -17.64 5.11 -10.91
CA ARG A 19 -16.79 4.46 -9.91
C ARG A 19 -15.38 5.03 -9.98
N THR A 20 -15.08 6.02 -9.15
CA THR A 20 -13.74 6.63 -9.03
C THR A 20 -12.66 5.61 -8.65
N GLY A 21 -13.07 4.60 -7.87
CA GLY A 21 -12.17 3.63 -7.25
C GLY A 21 -11.50 4.16 -5.99
N ASP A 22 -11.86 5.37 -5.54
CA ASP A 22 -11.43 5.90 -4.25
C ASP A 22 -12.35 5.38 -3.14
N LEU A 23 -11.73 4.97 -2.04
CA LEU A 23 -12.43 4.62 -0.80
C LEU A 23 -12.58 5.89 0.01
N VAL A 24 -13.78 6.12 0.52
CA VAL A 24 -14.16 7.36 1.19
C VAL A 24 -14.97 7.01 2.43
N GLU A 25 -14.70 7.70 3.52
CA GLU A 25 -15.54 7.69 4.70
C GLU A 25 -16.07 9.10 4.99
N GLN A 26 -17.27 9.16 5.57
CA GLN A 26 -17.84 10.40 6.05
C GLN A 26 -17.38 10.61 7.50
N VAL A 27 -16.78 11.76 7.76
CA VAL A 27 -16.33 12.16 9.10
C VAL A 27 -17.03 13.45 9.50
N GLU A 28 -17.16 13.67 10.80
CA GLU A 28 -17.65 14.92 11.36
C GLU A 28 -16.55 15.54 12.21
N GLU A 29 -16.16 16.76 11.89
CA GLU A 29 -15.12 17.53 12.59
C GLU A 29 -15.66 18.93 12.85
N SER A 30 -15.57 19.41 14.08
CA SER A 30 -16.06 20.74 14.49
C SER A 30 -17.55 21.02 14.14
N GLY A 31 -18.39 19.97 14.09
CA GLY A 31 -19.81 20.08 13.73
C GLY A 31 -20.08 20.16 12.23
N GLU A 32 -19.06 20.00 11.38
CA GLU A 32 -19.18 19.96 9.94
C GLU A 32 -18.87 18.57 9.38
N ARG A 33 -19.58 18.18 8.30
CA ARG A 33 -19.42 16.88 7.65
C ARG A 33 -18.45 16.95 6.48
N TYR A 34 -17.45 16.09 6.49
CA TYR A 34 -16.43 15.98 5.46
C TYR A 34 -16.38 14.57 4.88
N PHE A 35 -15.83 14.47 3.67
CA PHE A 35 -15.45 13.20 3.07
C PHE A 35 -13.93 13.05 3.14
N ARG A 36 -13.47 12.00 3.82
CA ARG A 36 -12.06 11.67 3.91
C ARG A 36 -11.75 10.51 2.98
N ILE A 37 -10.81 10.73 2.05
CA ILE A 37 -10.32 9.69 1.15
C ILE A 37 -9.37 8.79 1.94
N THR A 38 -9.68 7.51 2.01
CA THR A 38 -8.92 6.48 2.74
C THR A 38 -8.08 5.61 1.80
N GLY A 39 -7.98 5.98 0.53
CA GLY A 39 -7.11 5.34 -0.45
C GLY A 39 -7.89 4.77 -1.63
N ARG A 40 -7.32 3.77 -2.31
CA ARG A 40 -7.89 3.21 -3.54
C ARG A 40 -8.30 1.76 -3.36
N SER A 41 -9.47 1.40 -3.89
CA SER A 41 -9.97 0.02 -3.86
C SER A 41 -9.04 -0.97 -4.56
N SER A 42 -8.34 -0.52 -5.62
CA SER A 42 -7.35 -1.30 -6.35
C SER A 42 -6.06 -1.60 -5.58
N GLU A 43 -5.80 -0.87 -4.49
CA GLU A 43 -4.58 -1.00 -3.67
C GLU A 43 -4.84 -1.79 -2.37
N CYS A 44 -6.09 -2.12 -2.08
CA CYS A 44 -6.46 -2.81 -0.85
C CYS A 44 -5.86 -4.22 -0.78
N ILE A 45 -5.26 -4.57 0.36
CA ILE A 45 -4.72 -5.90 0.65
C ILE A 45 -5.80 -6.69 1.40
N ASN A 46 -6.16 -7.87 0.89
CA ASN A 46 -7.14 -8.75 1.51
C ASN A 46 -6.46 -9.84 2.35
N VAL A 47 -6.40 -9.61 3.66
CA VAL A 47 -5.76 -10.54 4.62
C VAL A 47 -6.85 -11.37 5.29
N GLY A 48 -7.12 -12.57 4.77
CA GLY A 48 -8.05 -13.52 5.37
C GLY A 48 -9.50 -13.01 5.42
N GLY A 49 -9.90 -12.15 4.47
CA GLY A 49 -11.21 -11.50 4.45
C GLY A 49 -11.19 -10.07 4.99
N SER A 50 -10.17 -9.68 5.75
CA SER A 50 -10.03 -8.33 6.27
C SER A 50 -9.36 -7.39 5.28
N LYS A 51 -9.90 -6.16 5.16
CA LYS A 51 -9.38 -5.13 4.26
C LYS A 51 -8.29 -4.34 4.97
N VAL A 52 -7.09 -4.34 4.39
CA VAL A 52 -5.95 -3.57 4.89
C VAL A 52 -5.57 -2.54 3.85
N MET A 53 -5.59 -1.28 4.25
CA MET A 53 -5.12 -0.20 3.40
C MET A 53 -3.61 -0.01 3.60
N PRO A 54 -2.80 -0.07 2.52
CA PRO A 54 -1.35 0.06 2.64
C PRO A 54 -0.90 1.34 3.35
N HIS A 55 -1.58 2.46 3.11
CA HIS A 55 -1.22 3.75 3.70
C HIS A 55 -1.32 3.77 5.23
N GLU A 56 -2.22 2.97 5.83
CA GLU A 56 -2.33 2.86 7.30
C GLU A 56 -1.09 2.17 7.89
N VAL A 57 -0.62 1.12 7.21
CA VAL A 57 0.60 0.41 7.61
C VAL A 57 1.80 1.35 7.44
N GLU A 58 1.87 2.06 6.32
CA GLU A 58 2.96 3.02 6.07
C GLU A 58 2.98 4.15 7.08
N ALA A 59 1.82 4.73 7.42
CA ALA A 59 1.72 5.77 8.43
C ALA A 59 2.29 5.28 9.77
N ALA A 60 1.93 4.07 10.21
CA ALA A 60 2.48 3.49 11.43
C ALA A 60 4.00 3.28 11.33
N VAL A 61 4.52 2.80 10.20
CA VAL A 61 5.96 2.57 10.03
C VAL A 61 6.75 3.88 9.97
N LEU A 62 6.19 4.93 9.37
CA LEU A 62 6.79 6.27 9.24
C LEU A 62 6.85 7.06 10.57
N GLU A 63 6.16 6.61 11.62
CA GLU A 63 6.30 7.17 12.97
C GLU A 63 7.65 6.84 13.61
N LEU A 64 8.40 5.87 13.08
CA LEU A 64 9.74 5.54 13.57
C LEU A 64 10.77 6.52 13.00
N ASP A 65 11.44 7.27 13.88
CA ASP A 65 12.43 8.29 13.49
C ASP A 65 13.53 7.75 12.57
N GLN A 66 13.96 6.50 12.78
CA GLN A 66 14.98 5.85 11.96
C GLN A 66 14.52 5.50 10.53
N VAL A 67 13.22 5.54 10.25
CA VAL A 67 12.65 5.28 8.92
C VAL A 67 12.65 6.56 8.09
N ALA A 68 13.34 6.52 6.95
CA ALA A 68 13.34 7.59 5.96
C ALA A 68 12.09 7.53 5.10
N ASP A 69 11.77 6.32 4.63
CA ASP A 69 10.58 6.06 3.82
C ASP A 69 10.18 4.57 3.87
N CYS A 70 8.94 4.24 3.50
CA CYS A 70 8.51 2.84 3.39
C CYS A 70 7.43 2.61 2.33
N ARG A 71 7.28 1.35 1.92
CA ARG A 71 6.23 0.90 1.01
C ARG A 71 5.55 -0.35 1.54
N ALA A 72 4.25 -0.28 1.85
CA ALA A 72 3.43 -1.44 2.13
C ALA A 72 2.77 -2.01 0.86
N TYR A 73 2.72 -3.34 0.76
CA TYR A 73 2.17 -4.05 -0.40
C TYR A 73 1.67 -5.45 -0.05
N ALA A 74 0.83 -6.00 -0.93
CA ALA A 74 0.33 -7.37 -0.82
C ALA A 74 1.37 -8.37 -1.31
N VAL A 75 1.54 -9.47 -0.56
CA VAL A 75 2.21 -10.68 -1.03
C VAL A 75 1.26 -11.87 -0.93
N PRO A 76 1.36 -12.88 -1.83
CA PRO A 76 0.58 -14.10 -1.73
C PRO A 76 0.81 -14.81 -0.39
N ASN A 77 -0.25 -15.35 0.20
CA ASN A 77 -0.20 -16.15 1.41
C ASN A 77 -1.14 -17.35 1.28
N ALA A 78 -0.64 -18.56 1.55
CA ALA A 78 -1.41 -19.80 1.37
C ALA A 78 -2.61 -19.93 2.32
N ILE A 79 -2.60 -19.26 3.46
CA ILE A 79 -3.64 -19.36 4.50
C ILE A 79 -4.62 -18.21 4.39
N THR A 80 -4.12 -16.97 4.29
CA THR A 80 -4.93 -15.75 4.30
C THR A 80 -5.24 -15.21 2.90
N GLY A 81 -4.76 -15.87 1.85
CA GLY A 81 -4.82 -15.39 0.46
C GLY A 81 -3.76 -14.33 0.17
N GLN A 82 -3.78 -13.23 0.92
CA GLN A 82 -2.72 -12.22 0.90
C GLN A 82 -2.23 -11.91 2.32
N ALA A 83 -1.02 -11.39 2.42
CA ALA A 83 -0.45 -10.83 3.64
C ALA A 83 0.26 -9.50 3.34
N VAL A 84 0.47 -8.72 4.39
CA VAL A 84 1.17 -7.43 4.30
C VAL A 84 2.67 -7.66 4.29
N ALA A 85 3.37 -7.09 3.32
CA ALA A 85 4.82 -6.92 3.33
C ALA A 85 5.16 -5.43 3.28
N VAL A 86 6.32 -5.07 3.82
CA VAL A 86 6.82 -3.69 3.81
C VAL A 86 8.27 -3.64 3.37
N ASP A 87 8.58 -2.79 2.39
CA ASP A 87 9.95 -2.39 2.08
C ASP A 87 10.25 -1.08 2.83
N VAL A 88 11.42 -0.96 3.45
CA VAL A 88 11.78 0.15 4.33
C VAL A 88 13.13 0.73 3.92
N VAL A 89 13.20 2.05 3.78
CA VAL A 89 14.43 2.82 3.63
C VAL A 89 14.74 3.42 5.00
N PHE A 90 15.89 3.09 5.57
CA PHE A 90 16.35 3.65 6.85
C PHE A 90 17.23 4.89 6.63
N ARG A 91 17.20 5.86 7.57
CA ARG A 91 17.97 7.12 7.48
C ARG A 91 19.47 6.91 7.70
N GLU A 92 19.82 6.00 8.59
CA GLU A 92 21.20 5.71 8.99
C GLU A 92 21.54 4.24 8.71
N ALA A 93 22.83 3.92 8.79
CA ALA A 93 23.31 2.54 8.77
C ALA A 93 22.87 1.81 10.05
N ILE A 94 21.60 1.40 10.07
CA ILE A 94 21.05 0.50 11.08
C ILE A 94 21.38 -0.94 10.71
N ASP A 95 21.61 -1.77 11.73
CA ASP A 95 21.61 -3.21 11.52
C ASP A 95 20.24 -3.65 10.94
N PRO A 96 20.20 -4.31 9.76
CA PRO A 96 18.95 -4.66 9.12
C PRO A 96 18.05 -5.58 9.96
N VAL A 97 18.64 -6.41 10.82
CA VAL A 97 17.88 -7.31 11.69
C VAL A 97 17.18 -6.51 12.79
N GLU A 98 17.90 -5.61 13.46
CA GLU A 98 17.29 -4.75 14.48
C GLU A 98 16.27 -3.78 13.89
N GLY A 99 16.57 -3.14 12.75
CA GLY A 99 15.61 -2.27 12.05
C GLY A 99 14.32 -3.00 11.67
N ARG A 100 14.41 -4.24 11.19
CA ARG A 100 13.24 -5.09 10.96
C ARG A 100 12.46 -5.36 12.25
N ARG A 101 13.15 -5.69 13.34
CA ARG A 101 12.49 -5.99 14.63
C ARG A 101 11.79 -4.76 15.20
N SER A 102 12.39 -3.57 15.08
CA SER A 102 11.78 -2.32 15.54
C SER A 102 10.49 -2.03 14.79
N VAL A 103 10.48 -2.18 13.46
CA VAL A 103 9.29 -2.01 12.62
C VAL A 103 8.18 -2.97 13.03
N LEU A 104 8.48 -4.27 13.14
CA LEU A 104 7.47 -5.27 13.52
C LEU A 104 6.86 -5.00 14.90
N ARG A 105 7.70 -4.65 15.88
CA ARG A 105 7.27 -4.34 17.25
C ARG A 105 6.39 -3.10 17.29
N HIS A 106 6.77 -2.05 16.56
CA HIS A 106 6.00 -0.81 16.49
C HIS A 106 4.65 -1.02 15.79
N CYS A 107 4.62 -1.73 14.66
CA CYS A 107 3.35 -2.10 14.03
C CYS A 107 2.45 -2.91 14.97
N ALA A 108 3.02 -3.77 15.82
CA ALA A 108 2.25 -4.56 16.78
C ALA A 108 1.56 -3.73 17.88
N THR A 109 2.10 -2.55 18.23
CA THR A 109 1.50 -1.65 19.22
C THR A 109 0.53 -0.63 18.61
N ARG A 110 0.65 -0.36 17.30
CA ARG A 110 -0.14 0.67 16.59
C ARG A 110 -1.27 0.12 15.74
N LEU A 111 -1.16 -1.11 15.26
CA LEU A 111 -2.09 -1.70 14.30
C LEU A 111 -2.78 -2.95 14.84
N GLU A 112 -3.97 -3.21 14.31
CA GLU A 112 -4.68 -4.47 14.53
C GLU A 112 -3.91 -5.65 13.93
N ARG A 113 -4.04 -6.83 14.54
CA ARG A 113 -3.23 -8.02 14.22
C ARG A 113 -3.21 -8.41 12.75
N HIS A 114 -4.33 -8.25 12.04
CA HIS A 114 -4.43 -8.62 10.63
C HIS A 114 -3.70 -7.65 9.69
N LYS A 115 -3.30 -6.47 10.18
CA LYS A 115 -2.52 -5.47 9.44
C LYS A 115 -1.01 -5.61 9.66
N HIS A 116 -0.60 -6.49 10.59
CA HIS A 116 0.81 -6.67 10.93
C HIS A 116 1.59 -7.19 9.70
N PRO A 117 2.71 -6.54 9.34
CA PRO A 117 3.57 -7.06 8.29
C PRO A 117 4.10 -8.45 8.63
N VAL A 118 3.99 -9.40 7.70
CA VAL A 118 4.63 -10.73 7.84
C VAL A 118 6.08 -10.71 7.34
N ARG A 119 6.41 -9.71 6.51
CA ARG A 119 7.74 -9.50 5.93
C ARG A 119 8.08 -8.01 5.99
N VAL A 120 9.29 -7.71 6.42
CA VAL A 120 9.89 -6.37 6.37
C VAL A 120 11.26 -6.52 5.72
N GLU A 121 11.53 -5.71 4.70
CA GLU A 121 12.77 -5.76 3.92
C GLU A 121 13.42 -4.38 3.89
N ALA A 122 14.69 -4.31 4.29
CA ALA A 122 15.47 -3.09 4.17
C ALA A 122 15.91 -2.92 2.70
N VAL A 123 15.63 -1.76 2.12
CA VAL A 123 16.00 -1.42 0.74
C VAL A 123 16.72 -0.07 0.71
N SER A 124 17.60 0.11 -0.27
CA SER A 124 18.34 1.38 -0.44
C SER A 124 17.44 2.51 -0.99
N SER A 125 16.39 2.15 -1.73
CA SER A 125 15.45 3.08 -2.32
C SER A 125 14.14 2.38 -2.69
N LEU A 126 13.07 3.16 -2.89
CA LEU A 126 11.79 2.67 -3.36
C LEU A 126 11.59 3.01 -4.84
N PRO A 127 11.03 2.10 -5.66
CA PRO A 127 10.72 2.41 -7.04
C PRO A 127 9.56 3.40 -7.11
N LEU A 128 9.78 4.49 -7.85
CA LEU A 128 8.77 5.51 -8.13
C LEU A 128 8.31 5.38 -9.58
N GLY A 129 7.00 5.49 -9.81
CA GLY A 129 6.44 5.56 -11.16
C GLY A 129 6.72 6.90 -11.85
N ALA A 130 6.35 7.00 -13.13
CA ALA A 130 6.64 8.15 -14.01
C ALA A 130 6.14 9.55 -13.53
N ARG A 131 5.33 9.60 -12.47
CA ARG A 131 4.87 10.85 -11.83
C ARG A 131 5.27 10.92 -10.35
N PHE A 132 6.37 10.27 -9.99
CA PHE A 132 6.85 10.13 -8.61
C PHE A 132 5.85 9.46 -7.66
N LYS A 133 4.83 8.78 -8.20
CA LYS A 133 3.88 7.99 -7.40
C LYS A 133 4.56 6.71 -6.94
N ARG A 134 4.37 6.35 -5.68
CA ARG A 134 4.83 5.05 -5.13
C ARG A 134 4.24 3.92 -5.96
N LEU A 135 5.09 3.10 -6.57
CA LEU A 135 4.63 1.89 -7.25
C LEU A 135 4.36 0.83 -6.17
N ARG A 136 3.14 0.31 -6.11
CA ARG A 136 2.73 -0.63 -5.05
C ARG A 136 3.16 -2.08 -5.27
N ARG A 137 3.52 -2.46 -6.50
CA ARG A 137 3.98 -3.82 -6.82
C ARG A 137 5.50 -3.86 -6.83
N ARG A 138 6.08 -4.99 -6.41
CA ARG A 138 7.51 -5.24 -6.56
C ARG A 138 7.80 -5.61 -8.02
N ASP A 139 8.88 -5.07 -8.58
CA ASP A 139 9.30 -5.35 -9.95
C ASP A 139 9.41 -6.87 -10.17
N GLY A 140 8.82 -7.37 -11.26
CA GLY A 140 8.87 -8.78 -11.66
C GLY A 140 7.58 -9.60 -11.47
N GLN A 141 6.47 -9.01 -11.03
CA GLN A 141 5.16 -9.69 -10.97
C GLN A 141 4.21 -9.42 -12.15
N ASP A 142 4.60 -8.60 -13.13
CA ASP A 142 3.88 -8.44 -14.40
C ASP A 142 4.89 -8.16 -15.54
N GLY A 143 4.85 -8.96 -16.60
CA GLY A 143 5.67 -8.79 -17.81
C GLY A 143 5.33 -7.58 -18.67
N ARG A 144 4.81 -6.49 -18.07
CA ARG A 144 4.37 -5.29 -18.80
C ARG A 144 5.01 -3.98 -18.35
N ASP A 145 5.64 -3.92 -17.18
CA ASP A 145 6.34 -2.73 -16.70
C ASP A 145 7.72 -3.11 -16.16
N ALA A 146 8.66 -3.42 -17.05
CA ALA A 146 10.07 -3.44 -16.68
C ALA A 146 10.57 -1.98 -16.65
N PRO A 147 11.13 -1.48 -15.54
CA PRO A 147 11.76 -0.16 -15.56
C PRO A 147 12.92 -0.20 -16.55
N ALA A 148 13.01 0.83 -17.40
CA ALA A 148 14.13 1.01 -18.31
C ALA A 148 15.43 0.99 -17.49
N ARG A 149 16.23 -0.06 -17.67
CA ARG A 149 17.59 -0.12 -17.11
C ARG A 149 18.38 1.02 -17.74
N LEU A 150 18.72 2.05 -16.97
CA LEU A 150 19.82 2.93 -17.37
C LEU A 150 21.09 2.09 -17.31
N GLN A 151 21.61 1.76 -18.48
CA GLN A 151 22.98 1.29 -18.65
C GLN A 151 23.90 2.50 -18.41
N ASN A 152 24.79 2.37 -17.44
CA ASN A 152 26.12 2.99 -17.44
C ASN A 152 27.10 1.94 -16.95
#